data_AF-A0AAE0M089-F1
#
_entry.id   AF-A0AAE0M089-F1
#
_cell.length_a   1.000
_cell.length_b   1.000
_cell.length_c   1.000
_cell.angle_alpha   90.00
_cell.angle_beta   90.00
_cell.angle_gamma   90.00
#
_symmetry.space_group_name_H-M   'P 1'
#
loop_
_entity.id
_entity.type
_entity.pdbx_description
1 polymer ?
#
loop_
_entity_poly.entity_id
_entity_poly.type
_entity_poly.pdbx_seq_one_letter_code
_entity_poly.pdbx_strand_id
1 'polypeptide(L)'
;MAPDRNMLWKVPRSLLPKALRGVMGTRIGIPVHLRMIKGLHHIFDGIELRSLSFAPAAFADIDAISRLNSTGFDFSNAYRIDMHVHAVPSFYHALVPTTGGSPTPSWDVPRALQFMIDNNIARSVLSVSTPGSTVFYGNAAYSAGLARLLNEWLAELHRQFPKRFEFYAVMPLPYTEYAIREAKYALSSLGALGLGLLTNHEGLYLGNPAFAPFYSAIDALPGGPHVCMVHPTEPLMRAANGTVISTANPTLYNSGLVEFYFETARALMDLISTRTLTNYTNIRYSIAHVGGAFPSIRDRFLKRNPSLDILATEALNTKVWYDSAGPTYFSQVKGLLGYDVPASQLVFGSDWPYSGFSYAASAQAIVDAEFLTATQKKAIFVDNAEDMLCTHFH
;
A
#
# COMPACT_ATOMS: atom_id res chain seq x y z
N MET A 1 30.08 -39.52 40.67
CA MET A 1 31.26 -38.71 40.37
C MET A 1 30.83 -37.55 39.47
N ALA A 2 30.86 -36.33 39.99
CA ALA A 2 30.93 -35.08 39.21
C ALA A 2 32.40 -34.60 39.21
N PRO A 3 32.87 -33.70 38.32
CA PRO A 3 32.53 -32.25 38.28
C PRO A 3 32.25 -31.75 36.84
N ASP A 4 31.56 -30.65 36.51
CA ASP A 4 31.50 -29.22 36.88
C ASP A 4 32.64 -28.30 36.34
N ARG A 5 32.19 -27.18 35.72
CA ARG A 5 32.81 -25.83 35.52
C ARG A 5 33.52 -25.44 34.21
N ASN A 6 32.93 -24.38 33.61
CA ASN A 6 33.54 -23.11 33.18
C ASN A 6 35.01 -23.12 32.73
N MET A 7 35.25 -22.73 31.47
CA MET A 7 36.42 -21.91 31.18
C MET A 7 36.19 -20.91 30.04
N LEU A 8 36.00 -19.66 30.48
CA LEU A 8 36.12 -18.42 29.73
C LEU A 8 37.54 -18.30 29.14
N TRP A 9 37.64 -18.03 27.84
CA TRP A 9 38.86 -17.42 27.28
C TRP A 9 38.60 -15.95 26.96
N LYS A 10 39.22 -15.11 27.79
CA LYS A 10 39.32 -13.65 27.63
C LYS A 10 40.26 -13.35 26.46
N VAL A 11 39.79 -12.56 25.49
CA VAL A 11 40.67 -11.87 24.54
C VAL A 11 40.93 -10.44 25.05
N PRO A 12 42.18 -9.95 25.12
CA PRO A 12 42.51 -8.63 25.68
C PRO A 12 41.94 -7.45 24.87
N ARG A 13 41.36 -6.46 25.57
CA ARG A 13 40.87 -5.18 25.01
C ARG A 13 42.01 -4.16 24.80
N SER A 14 42.91 -4.38 23.85
CA SER A 14 43.96 -3.36 23.57
C SER A 14 44.35 -3.14 22.11
N LEU A 15 43.53 -3.50 21.13
CA LEU A 15 43.77 -3.15 19.73
C LEU A 15 42.49 -2.71 19.01
N LEU A 16 41.99 -1.50 19.28
CA LEU A 16 41.09 -0.73 18.42
C LEU A 16 41.22 0.79 18.76
N PRO A 17 41.20 1.70 17.77
CA PRO A 17 41.49 3.13 17.98
C PRO A 17 40.50 3.87 18.90
N LYS A 18 41.01 4.83 19.68
CA LYS A 18 40.28 5.69 20.65
C LYS A 18 39.42 6.78 19.98
N ALA A 19 38.42 6.42 19.19
CA ALA A 19 37.33 7.33 18.86
C ALA A 19 36.02 6.56 19.05
N LEU A 20 35.09 7.15 19.83
CA LEU A 20 33.82 6.59 20.35
C LEU A 20 33.86 6.19 21.84
N ARG A 21 33.93 7.20 22.70
CA ARG A 21 33.21 7.18 23.99
C ARG A 21 32.49 8.50 24.16
N GLY A 22 31.17 8.46 24.12
CA GLY A 22 30.29 9.58 24.45
C GLY A 22 28.84 9.25 24.14
N VAL A 23 28.00 9.28 25.17
CA VAL A 23 26.53 9.15 25.20
C VAL A 23 25.98 7.72 25.21
N MET A 24 25.60 7.27 26.42
CA MET A 24 24.56 6.27 26.65
C MET A 24 23.21 6.88 26.29
N GLY A 25 22.47 6.22 25.40
CA GLY A 25 21.07 6.55 25.07
C GLY A 25 20.66 5.84 23.78
N THR A 26 19.63 4.99 23.89
CA THR A 26 18.94 4.21 22.84
C THR A 26 19.79 3.25 21.97
N ARG A 27 19.44 1.96 21.99
CA ARG A 27 19.95 0.96 21.04
C ARG A 27 19.36 1.27 19.65
N ILE A 28 20.00 2.15 18.89
CA ILE A 28 19.78 2.26 17.45
C ILE A 28 20.53 1.07 16.83
N GLY A 29 19.79 0.01 16.50
CA GLY A 29 20.33 -1.10 15.71
C GLY A 29 20.88 -0.59 14.38
N ILE A 30 21.86 -1.29 13.80
CA ILE A 30 22.35 -1.01 12.45
C ILE A 30 21.13 -0.92 11.50
N PRO A 31 20.94 0.18 10.75
CA PRO A 31 19.84 0.33 9.80
C PRO A 31 19.74 -0.87 8.86
N VAL A 32 18.53 -1.31 8.53
CA VAL A 32 18.31 -2.54 7.75
C VAL A 32 18.99 -2.47 6.38
N HIS A 33 18.99 -1.30 5.71
CA HIS A 33 19.75 -1.09 4.48
C HIS A 33 21.26 -1.34 4.67
N LEU A 34 21.85 -0.91 5.80
CA LEU A 34 23.24 -1.18 6.14
C LEU A 34 23.47 -2.68 6.41
N ARG A 35 22.46 -3.43 6.87
CA ARG A 35 22.55 -4.90 6.99
C ARG A 35 22.44 -5.62 5.65
N MET A 36 21.59 -5.14 4.75
CA MET A 36 21.45 -5.63 3.37
C MET A 36 22.72 -5.36 2.55
N ILE A 37 23.24 -4.13 2.62
CA ILE A 37 24.45 -3.69 1.92
C ILE A 37 25.71 -4.36 2.50
N LYS A 38 25.83 -4.49 3.83
CA LYS A 38 27.00 -5.12 4.50
C LYS A 38 26.90 -6.66 4.66
N GLY A 39 25.98 -7.32 3.95
CA GLY A 39 26.00 -8.78 3.75
C GLY A 39 25.26 -9.64 4.78
N LEU A 40 24.53 -9.07 5.73
CA LEU A 40 23.83 -9.83 6.78
C LEU A 40 22.42 -10.32 6.39
N HIS A 41 21.83 -9.83 5.31
CA HIS A 41 20.47 -10.20 4.84
C HIS A 41 20.40 -10.38 3.30
N HIS A 42 21.39 -11.03 2.69
CA HIS A 42 21.36 -11.34 1.25
C HIS A 42 20.35 -12.45 0.92
N ILE A 43 20.11 -13.35 1.89
CA ILE A 43 19.07 -14.37 1.81
C ILE A 43 17.83 -13.89 2.56
N PHE A 44 16.74 -13.66 1.84
CA PHE A 44 15.41 -13.42 2.37
C PHE A 44 14.54 -14.63 2.07
N ASP A 45 14.05 -15.34 3.09
CA ASP A 45 13.07 -16.42 2.88
C ASP A 45 13.55 -17.55 1.95
N GLY A 46 14.86 -17.79 1.91
CA GLY A 46 15.51 -18.75 0.99
C GLY A 46 15.82 -18.17 -0.40
N ILE A 47 15.45 -16.91 -0.66
CA ILE A 47 15.74 -16.18 -1.89
C ILE A 47 17.04 -15.40 -1.69
N GLU A 48 18.03 -15.69 -2.53
CA GLU A 48 19.24 -14.89 -2.62
C GLU A 48 18.95 -13.59 -3.40
N LEU A 49 18.63 -12.51 -2.70
CA LEU A 49 18.22 -11.24 -3.31
C LEU A 49 19.27 -10.71 -4.29
N ARG A 50 20.57 -10.92 -4.01
CA ARG A 50 21.66 -10.49 -4.88
C ARG A 50 21.72 -11.24 -6.22
N SER A 51 21.06 -12.39 -6.32
CA SER A 51 20.94 -13.14 -7.57
C SER A 51 19.87 -12.58 -8.51
N LEU A 52 19.01 -11.68 -8.02
CA LEU A 52 17.97 -11.05 -8.82
C LEU A 52 18.57 -9.93 -9.67
N SER A 53 18.22 -9.90 -10.95
CA SER A 53 18.82 -8.97 -11.93
C SER A 53 18.64 -7.49 -11.58
N PHE A 54 17.58 -7.14 -10.85
CA PHE A 54 17.26 -5.76 -10.46
C PHE A 54 17.82 -5.35 -9.08
N ALA A 55 18.33 -6.28 -8.29
CA ALA A 55 18.74 -5.99 -6.91
C ALA A 55 19.89 -4.96 -6.80
N PRO A 56 20.93 -4.96 -7.66
CA PRO A 56 21.98 -3.93 -7.59
C PRO A 56 21.44 -2.50 -7.74
N ALA A 57 20.49 -2.28 -8.66
CA ALA A 57 19.86 -0.98 -8.86
C ALA A 57 18.97 -0.61 -7.66
N ALA A 58 18.20 -1.57 -7.14
CA ALA A 58 17.39 -1.35 -5.94
C ALA A 58 18.25 -0.94 -4.72
N PHE A 59 19.38 -1.62 -4.49
CA PHE A 59 20.30 -1.26 -3.39
C PHE A 59 20.90 0.13 -3.57
N ALA A 60 21.25 0.52 -4.80
CA ALA A 60 21.77 1.86 -5.09
C ALA A 60 20.72 2.94 -4.80
N ASP A 61 19.45 2.71 -5.18
CA ASP A 61 18.34 3.62 -4.89
C ASP A 61 18.08 3.78 -3.40
N ILE A 62 18.05 2.67 -2.65
CA ILE A 62 17.89 2.69 -1.18
C ILE A 62 19.03 3.46 -0.51
N ASP A 63 20.27 3.20 -0.93
CA ASP A 63 21.46 3.90 -0.44
C ASP A 63 21.43 5.40 -0.79
N ALA A 64 20.91 5.77 -1.97
CA ALA A 64 20.71 7.16 -2.34
C ALA A 64 19.71 7.89 -1.43
N ILE A 65 18.56 7.26 -1.12
CA ILE A 65 17.59 7.82 -0.15
C ILE A 65 18.25 8.04 1.20
N SER A 66 19.11 7.10 1.62
CA SER A 66 19.71 7.14 2.95
C SER A 66 20.58 8.39 3.20
N ARG A 67 21.01 9.04 2.12
CA ARG A 67 21.83 10.26 2.10
C ARG A 67 21.04 11.54 1.87
N LEU A 68 19.74 11.47 1.60
CA LEU A 68 18.91 12.65 1.41
C LEU A 68 18.71 13.39 2.73
N ASN A 69 18.64 14.72 2.65
CA ASN A 69 18.39 15.58 3.79
C ASN A 69 17.10 16.37 3.59
N SER A 70 16.34 16.58 4.66
CA SER A 70 14.99 17.18 4.61
C SER A 70 14.96 18.71 4.81
N THR A 71 16.12 19.37 4.78
CA THR A 71 16.23 20.81 5.05
C THR A 71 15.70 21.65 3.89
N GLY A 72 14.88 22.66 4.19
CA GLY A 72 14.44 23.66 3.20
C GLY A 72 12.98 23.54 2.73
N PHE A 73 12.21 22.62 3.29
CA PHE A 73 10.78 22.44 2.99
C PHE A 73 9.90 23.00 4.11
N ASP A 74 9.00 23.93 3.80
CA ASP A 74 8.05 24.51 4.77
C ASP A 74 6.68 23.84 4.70
N PHE A 75 6.30 23.16 5.78
CA PHE A 75 5.02 22.46 5.95
C PHE A 75 4.07 23.20 6.91
N SER A 76 4.33 24.47 7.23
CA SER A 76 3.57 25.24 8.24
C SER A 76 2.05 25.27 8.01
N ASN A 77 1.60 25.21 6.76
CA ASN A 77 0.18 25.20 6.37
C ASN A 77 -0.36 23.81 6.04
N ALA A 78 0.46 22.77 6.16
CA ALA A 78 0.10 21.40 5.79
C ALA A 78 -0.64 20.71 6.93
N TYR A 79 -1.79 20.10 6.63
CA TYR A 79 -2.62 19.43 7.62
C TYR A 79 -3.30 18.15 7.10
N ARG A 80 -3.41 17.98 5.78
CA ARG A 80 -4.12 16.85 5.17
C ARG A 80 -3.32 15.56 5.23
N ILE A 81 -4.03 14.43 5.27
CA ILE A 81 -3.46 13.10 5.11
C ILE A 81 -3.92 12.57 3.74
N ASP A 82 -2.97 12.28 2.87
CA ASP A 82 -3.20 11.68 1.56
C ASP A 82 -3.03 10.16 1.67
N MET A 83 -4.15 9.43 1.56
CA MET A 83 -4.20 7.98 1.72
C MET A 83 -3.91 7.22 0.42
N HIS A 84 -3.77 7.91 -0.71
CA HIS A 84 -3.58 7.27 -2.01
C HIS A 84 -2.62 8.08 -2.85
N VAL A 85 -1.35 7.69 -2.75
CA VAL A 85 -0.23 8.31 -3.48
C VAL A 85 0.80 7.24 -3.78
N HIS A 86 1.39 7.30 -4.97
CA HIS A 86 2.29 6.27 -5.47
C HIS A 86 3.73 6.71 -5.40
N ALA A 87 4.59 5.81 -4.96
CA ALA A 87 6.03 5.94 -5.10
C ALA A 87 6.54 5.13 -6.28
N VAL A 88 7.46 5.72 -7.04
CA VAL A 88 8.06 5.07 -8.22
C VAL A 88 9.59 5.08 -8.08
N PRO A 89 10.18 4.06 -7.45
CA PRO A 89 11.63 3.91 -7.41
C PRO A 89 12.21 3.87 -8.82
N SER A 90 13.43 4.40 -9.01
CA SER A 90 14.03 4.49 -10.36
C SER A 90 14.30 3.11 -10.95
N PHE A 91 14.72 2.16 -10.12
CA PHE A 91 14.90 0.76 -10.54
C PHE A 91 13.56 0.11 -10.95
N TYR A 92 12.45 0.48 -10.32
CA TYR A 92 11.13 -0.06 -10.64
C TYR A 92 10.57 0.58 -11.91
N HIS A 93 10.74 1.89 -12.09
CA HIS A 93 10.43 2.59 -13.34
C HIS A 93 11.14 1.95 -14.55
N ALA A 94 12.39 1.51 -14.38
CA ALA A 94 13.13 0.82 -15.44
C ALA A 94 12.56 -0.59 -15.76
N LEU A 95 12.04 -1.30 -14.75
CA LEU A 95 11.39 -2.60 -14.92
C LEU A 95 9.99 -2.48 -15.53
N VAL A 96 9.26 -1.42 -15.17
CA VAL A 96 7.88 -1.16 -15.56
C VAL A 96 7.81 0.22 -16.22
N PRO A 97 8.16 0.34 -17.52
CA PRO A 97 8.13 1.63 -18.22
C PRO A 97 6.72 2.11 -18.58
N THR A 98 5.71 1.24 -18.47
CA THR A 98 4.30 1.54 -18.73
C THR A 98 3.43 0.97 -17.61
N THR A 99 2.53 1.79 -17.08
CA THR A 99 1.55 1.45 -16.03
C THR A 99 0.16 1.92 -16.47
N GLY A 100 -0.85 1.04 -16.39
CA GLY A 100 -2.24 1.41 -16.71
C GLY A 100 -2.43 1.96 -18.14
N GLY A 101 -1.62 1.49 -19.09
CA GLY A 101 -1.64 1.98 -20.48
C GLY A 101 -0.97 3.33 -20.72
N SER A 102 -0.31 3.92 -19.71
CA SER A 102 0.42 5.20 -19.83
C SER A 102 1.90 5.03 -19.48
N PRO A 103 2.80 5.90 -19.97
CA PRO A 103 4.19 5.92 -19.52
C PRO A 103 4.24 6.05 -18.00
N THR A 104 5.05 5.20 -17.35
CA THR A 104 5.31 5.33 -15.92
C THR A 104 5.97 6.69 -15.68
N PRO A 105 5.46 7.51 -14.75
CA PRO A 105 6.02 8.83 -14.48
C PRO A 105 7.35 8.71 -13.74
N SER A 106 8.26 9.66 -14.01
CA SER A 106 9.44 9.82 -13.16
C SER A 106 9.03 10.33 -11.78
N TRP A 107 9.77 9.93 -10.76
CA TRP A 107 9.49 10.28 -9.37
C TRP A 107 10.78 10.62 -8.64
N ASP A 108 10.73 11.62 -7.77
CA ASP A 108 11.80 11.92 -6.82
C ASP A 108 11.25 12.57 -5.55
N VAL A 109 12.05 12.50 -4.49
CA VAL A 109 11.68 13.02 -3.17
C VAL A 109 11.41 14.52 -3.18
N PRO A 110 12.25 15.39 -3.79
CA PRO A 110 11.97 16.83 -3.82
C PRO A 110 10.62 17.17 -4.46
N ARG A 111 10.26 16.56 -5.60
CA ARG A 111 8.95 16.77 -6.22
C ARG A 111 7.81 16.24 -5.37
N ALA A 112 7.97 15.09 -4.73
CA ALA A 112 6.96 14.56 -3.81
C ALA A 112 6.72 15.51 -2.62
N LEU A 113 7.78 16.01 -1.99
CA LEU A 113 7.67 16.97 -0.87
C LEU A 113 7.08 18.31 -1.32
N GLN A 114 7.48 18.81 -2.49
CA GLN A 114 6.91 20.05 -3.04
C GLN A 114 5.41 19.88 -3.36
N PHE A 115 5.03 18.76 -3.98
CA PHE A 115 3.63 18.43 -4.21
C PHE A 115 2.83 18.42 -2.92
N MET A 116 3.37 17.83 -1.84
CA MET A 116 2.71 17.84 -0.54
C MET A 116 2.48 19.27 -0.01
N ILE A 117 3.51 20.13 -0.08
CA ILE A 117 3.45 21.52 0.38
C ILE A 117 2.41 22.32 -0.39
N ASP A 118 2.47 22.27 -1.72
CA ASP A 118 1.59 23.02 -2.62
C ASP A 118 0.12 22.67 -2.41
N ASN A 119 -0.14 21.53 -1.80
CA ASN A 119 -1.47 20.95 -1.63
C ASN A 119 -1.89 20.75 -0.17
N ASN A 120 -1.15 21.36 0.76
CA ASN A 120 -1.41 21.32 2.20
C ASN A 120 -1.44 19.90 2.79
N ILE A 121 -0.70 18.97 2.21
CA ILE A 121 -0.58 17.58 2.64
C ILE A 121 0.55 17.49 3.67
N ALA A 122 0.21 17.12 4.90
CA ALA A 122 1.19 16.89 5.95
C ALA A 122 1.81 15.50 5.85
N ARG A 123 1.00 14.50 5.46
CA ARG A 123 1.38 13.09 5.40
C ARG A 123 0.84 12.42 4.14
N SER A 124 1.69 11.59 3.54
CA SER A 124 1.40 10.79 2.36
C SER A 124 1.62 9.33 2.71
N VAL A 125 0.58 8.51 2.56
CA VAL A 125 0.66 7.06 2.73
C VAL A 125 0.94 6.44 1.37
N LEU A 126 2.22 6.18 1.12
CA LEU A 126 2.74 5.71 -0.16
C LEU A 126 2.33 4.27 -0.44
N SER A 127 2.02 3.96 -1.69
CA SER A 127 1.94 2.61 -2.23
C SER A 127 2.78 2.50 -3.50
N VAL A 128 3.02 1.29 -4.00
CA VAL A 128 3.59 1.09 -5.35
C VAL A 128 2.43 0.71 -6.25
N SER A 129 2.27 1.45 -7.35
CA SER A 129 1.18 1.25 -8.30
C SER A 129 1.28 -0.11 -9.02
N THR A 130 0.21 -0.48 -9.72
CA THR A 130 0.16 -1.66 -10.59
C THR A 130 1.32 -1.67 -11.60
N PRO A 131 1.91 -2.84 -11.92
CA PRO A 131 1.55 -4.20 -11.47
C PRO A 131 2.16 -4.60 -10.11
N GLY A 132 2.78 -3.68 -9.37
CA GLY A 132 3.53 -3.98 -8.15
C GLY A 132 4.56 -5.09 -8.38
N SER A 133 4.64 -6.03 -7.44
CA SER A 133 5.53 -7.19 -7.59
C SER A 133 5.06 -8.22 -8.63
N THR A 134 3.83 -8.11 -9.16
CA THR A 134 3.28 -9.08 -10.14
C THR A 134 3.79 -8.88 -11.56
N VAL A 135 4.71 -7.93 -11.78
CA VAL A 135 5.47 -7.82 -13.05
C VAL A 135 6.15 -9.14 -13.44
N PHE A 136 6.51 -9.97 -12.46
CA PHE A 136 7.08 -11.31 -12.65
C PHE A 136 6.05 -12.42 -12.41
N TYR A 137 4.83 -12.25 -12.95
CA TYR A 137 3.79 -13.27 -12.80
C TYR A 137 4.28 -14.67 -13.22
N GLY A 138 3.85 -15.70 -12.51
CA GLY A 138 4.36 -17.07 -12.63
C GLY A 138 5.75 -17.33 -12.04
N ASN A 139 6.48 -16.31 -11.54
CA ASN A 139 7.78 -16.47 -10.88
C ASN A 139 7.73 -15.99 -9.43
N ALA A 140 7.50 -16.94 -8.52
CA ALA A 140 7.37 -16.69 -7.09
C ALA A 140 8.60 -16.00 -6.47
N ALA A 141 9.81 -16.48 -6.78
CA ALA A 141 11.03 -15.96 -6.17
C ALA A 141 11.34 -14.52 -6.62
N TYR A 142 11.15 -14.23 -7.91
CA TYR A 142 11.31 -12.86 -8.42
C TYR A 142 10.25 -11.91 -7.86
N SER A 143 8.98 -12.34 -7.81
CA SER A 143 7.89 -11.53 -7.26
C SER A 143 8.11 -11.23 -5.76
N ALA A 144 8.44 -12.24 -4.96
CA ALA A 144 8.72 -12.06 -3.54
C ALA A 144 9.97 -11.20 -3.28
N GLY A 145 11.04 -11.41 -4.05
CA GLY A 145 12.24 -10.60 -3.96
C GLY A 145 12.03 -9.14 -4.35
N LEU A 146 11.21 -8.88 -5.38
CA LEU A 146 10.83 -7.53 -5.78
C LEU A 146 9.97 -6.85 -4.70
N ALA A 147 8.95 -7.54 -4.17
CA ALA A 147 8.13 -7.01 -3.09
C ALA A 147 8.99 -6.60 -1.87
N ARG A 148 9.92 -7.46 -1.46
CA ARG A 148 10.88 -7.15 -0.38
C ARG A 148 11.70 -5.89 -0.68
N LEU A 149 12.27 -5.79 -1.87
CA LEU A 149 13.11 -4.64 -2.23
C LEU A 149 12.31 -3.32 -2.33
N LEU A 150 11.08 -3.38 -2.84
CA LEU A 150 10.17 -2.23 -2.83
C LEU A 150 9.79 -1.81 -1.41
N ASN A 151 9.48 -2.76 -0.53
CA ASN A 151 9.12 -2.50 0.86
C ASN A 151 10.29 -1.91 1.66
N GLU A 152 11.51 -2.40 1.45
CA GLU A 152 12.72 -1.85 2.08
C GLU A 152 13.02 -0.43 1.58
N TRP A 153 12.74 -0.15 0.31
CA TRP A 153 12.85 1.20 -0.26
C TRP A 153 11.82 2.16 0.34
N LEU A 154 10.55 1.74 0.47
CA LEU A 154 9.50 2.52 1.13
C LEU A 154 9.83 2.77 2.61
N ALA A 155 10.33 1.75 3.31
CA ALA A 155 10.74 1.84 4.70
C ALA A 155 11.91 2.82 4.89
N GLU A 156 12.87 2.83 3.96
CA GLU A 156 13.98 3.78 4.01
C GLU A 156 13.50 5.23 3.77
N LEU A 157 12.54 5.46 2.86
CA LEU A 157 11.89 6.78 2.73
C LEU A 157 11.19 7.21 4.03
N HIS A 158 10.35 6.33 4.58
CA HIS A 158 9.64 6.59 5.83
C HIS A 158 10.61 6.97 6.96
N ARG A 159 11.73 6.24 7.07
CA ARG A 159 12.76 6.48 8.07
C ARG A 159 13.46 7.83 7.91
N GLN A 160 13.71 8.27 6.68
CA GLN A 160 14.40 9.53 6.38
C GLN A 160 13.48 10.74 6.48
N PHE A 161 12.20 10.57 6.18
CA PHE A 161 11.19 11.63 6.21
C PHE A 161 10.05 11.26 7.16
N PRO A 162 10.35 11.07 8.47
CA PRO A 162 9.33 10.70 9.44
C PRO A 162 8.26 11.78 9.48
N LYS A 163 7.00 11.36 9.66
CA LYS A 163 5.83 12.24 9.63
C LYS A 163 5.55 12.92 8.28
N ARG A 164 6.21 12.51 7.20
CA ARG A 164 5.88 12.94 5.83
C ARG A 164 5.48 11.75 4.99
N PHE A 165 6.32 10.71 4.97
CA PHE A 165 6.03 9.48 4.26
C PHE A 165 5.70 8.36 5.24
N GLU A 166 4.53 7.78 5.06
CA GLU A 166 4.12 6.48 5.59
C GLU A 166 3.93 5.55 4.38
N PHE A 167 3.66 4.25 4.58
CA PHE A 167 3.46 3.36 3.43
C PHE A 167 2.61 2.13 3.68
N TYR A 168 2.00 1.64 2.60
CA TYR A 168 1.43 0.31 2.46
C TYR A 168 2.45 -0.65 1.85
N ALA A 169 2.63 -1.81 2.46
CA ALA A 169 3.59 -2.81 2.00
C ALA A 169 3.08 -3.54 0.75
N VAL A 170 3.92 -3.66 -0.27
CA VAL A 170 3.68 -4.45 -1.48
C VAL A 170 3.63 -5.94 -1.13
N MET A 171 2.57 -6.62 -1.53
CA MET A 171 2.36 -8.04 -1.25
C MET A 171 2.62 -8.92 -2.49
N PRO A 172 3.46 -9.97 -2.38
CA PRO A 172 3.73 -10.92 -3.47
C PRO A 172 2.64 -11.99 -3.61
N LEU A 173 1.36 -11.58 -3.63
CA LEU A 173 0.28 -12.48 -4.04
C LEU A 173 0.39 -12.76 -5.56
N PRO A 174 0.05 -13.97 -6.04
CA PRO A 174 -0.70 -15.02 -5.35
C PRO A 174 0.15 -16.01 -4.53
N TYR A 175 1.43 -15.72 -4.28
CA TYR A 175 2.34 -16.59 -3.55
C TYR A 175 2.14 -16.49 -2.03
N THR A 176 1.02 -17.03 -1.55
CA THR A 176 0.48 -16.86 -0.19
C THR A 176 1.50 -17.04 0.93
N GLU A 177 2.37 -18.04 0.89
CA GLU A 177 3.38 -18.25 1.95
C GLU A 177 4.43 -17.14 2.02
N TYR A 178 4.85 -16.59 0.87
CA TYR A 178 5.73 -15.42 0.83
C TYR A 178 4.96 -14.17 1.28
N ALA A 179 3.71 -14.01 0.86
CA ALA A 179 2.90 -12.85 1.23
C ALA A 179 2.64 -12.77 2.74
N ILE A 180 2.36 -13.90 3.41
CA ILE A 180 2.17 -13.95 4.87
C ILE A 180 3.44 -13.53 5.62
N ARG A 181 4.61 -14.03 5.18
CA ARG A 181 5.91 -13.70 5.80
C ARG A 181 6.27 -12.24 5.57
N GLU A 182 6.04 -11.73 4.36
CA GLU A 182 6.29 -10.34 4.01
C GLU A 182 5.37 -9.39 4.79
N ALA A 183 4.07 -9.69 4.90
CA ALA A 183 3.14 -8.90 5.70
C ALA A 183 3.58 -8.81 7.16
N LYS A 184 3.95 -9.94 7.77
CA LYS A 184 4.47 -9.98 9.16
C LYS A 184 5.72 -9.11 9.30
N TYR A 185 6.65 -9.22 8.38
CA TYR A 185 7.88 -8.44 8.41
C TYR A 185 7.62 -6.95 8.23
N ALA A 186 6.84 -6.57 7.22
CA ALA A 186 6.61 -5.17 6.89
C ALA A 186 5.88 -4.44 8.02
N LEU A 187 4.82 -5.05 8.58
CA LEU A 187 4.07 -4.47 9.68
C LEU A 187 4.89 -4.39 10.98
N SER A 188 5.64 -5.45 11.33
CA SER A 188 6.35 -5.51 12.62
C SER A 188 7.74 -4.87 12.63
N SER A 189 8.42 -4.84 11.48
CA SER A 189 9.84 -4.51 11.38
C SER A 189 10.14 -3.31 10.49
N LEU A 190 9.32 -3.06 9.46
CA LEU A 190 9.53 -1.94 8.54
C LEU A 190 8.69 -0.70 8.88
N GLY A 191 7.66 -0.84 9.72
CA GLY A 191 6.76 0.25 10.08
C GLY A 191 5.69 0.53 9.01
N ALA A 192 5.34 -0.47 8.19
CA ALA A 192 4.22 -0.31 7.25
C ALA A 192 2.92 -0.05 8.02
N LEU A 193 2.10 0.90 7.54
CA LEU A 193 0.79 1.19 8.11
C LEU A 193 -0.30 0.20 7.69
N GLY A 194 -0.03 -0.57 6.64
CA GLY A 194 -0.95 -1.57 6.12
C GLY A 194 -0.34 -2.30 4.93
N LEU A 195 -1.18 -3.01 4.19
CA LEU A 195 -0.81 -3.85 3.07
C LEU A 195 -1.43 -3.31 1.78
N GLY A 196 -0.63 -3.17 0.73
CA GLY A 196 -1.06 -2.81 -0.61
C GLY A 196 -1.39 -4.07 -1.42
N LEU A 197 -2.66 -4.21 -1.77
CA LEU A 197 -3.21 -5.28 -2.59
C LEU A 197 -3.66 -4.72 -3.94
N LEU A 198 -3.68 -5.58 -4.96
CA LEU A 198 -4.29 -5.27 -6.26
C LEU A 198 -5.66 -5.93 -6.36
N THR A 199 -6.57 -5.40 -7.20
CA THR A 199 -7.92 -5.95 -7.40
C THR A 199 -7.91 -7.43 -7.80
N ASN A 200 -6.88 -7.84 -8.54
CA ASN A 200 -6.57 -9.24 -8.82
C ASN A 200 -5.05 -9.47 -8.78
N HIS A 201 -4.66 -10.71 -8.49
CA HIS A 201 -3.27 -11.18 -8.58
C HIS A 201 -3.20 -12.35 -9.55
N GLU A 202 -2.62 -12.13 -10.73
CA GLU A 202 -2.56 -13.10 -11.83
C GLU A 202 -3.96 -13.61 -12.24
N GLY A 203 -4.97 -12.74 -12.21
CA GLY A 203 -6.37 -13.07 -12.52
C GLY A 203 -7.13 -13.79 -11.40
N LEU A 204 -6.52 -13.98 -10.23
CA LEU A 204 -7.22 -14.41 -9.01
C LEU A 204 -7.68 -13.16 -8.23
N TYR A 205 -9.00 -13.00 -8.07
CA TYR A 205 -9.57 -11.92 -7.28
C TYR A 205 -9.41 -12.17 -5.77
N LEU A 206 -9.50 -11.09 -5.01
CA LEU A 206 -9.16 -11.06 -3.59
C LEU A 206 -9.96 -12.01 -2.70
N GLY A 207 -11.19 -12.37 -3.06
CA GLY A 207 -12.01 -13.34 -2.36
C GLY A 207 -11.74 -14.81 -2.75
N ASN A 208 -10.80 -15.07 -3.67
CA ASN A 208 -10.48 -16.43 -4.08
C ASN A 208 -10.03 -17.29 -2.88
N PRO A 209 -10.51 -18.55 -2.75
CA PRO A 209 -10.14 -19.43 -1.64
C PRO A 209 -8.65 -19.66 -1.46
N ALA A 210 -7.83 -19.52 -2.51
CA ALA A 210 -6.37 -19.60 -2.42
C ALA A 210 -5.75 -18.53 -1.50
N PHE A 211 -6.46 -17.42 -1.26
CA PHE A 211 -6.04 -16.35 -0.37
C PHE A 211 -6.60 -16.47 1.05
N ALA A 212 -7.45 -17.47 1.33
CA ALA A 212 -7.96 -17.69 2.70
C ALA A 212 -6.85 -17.83 3.76
N PRO A 213 -5.73 -18.56 3.51
CA PRO A 213 -4.63 -18.61 4.47
C PRO A 213 -3.94 -17.25 4.69
N PHE A 214 -3.89 -16.39 3.64
CA PHE A 214 -3.35 -15.03 3.77
C PHE A 214 -4.23 -14.21 4.71
N TYR A 215 -5.53 -14.10 4.43
CA TYR A 215 -6.43 -13.33 5.29
C TYR A 215 -6.52 -13.88 6.70
N SER A 216 -6.58 -15.20 6.89
CA SER A 216 -6.57 -15.81 8.21
C SER A 216 -5.31 -15.46 8.99
N ALA A 217 -4.16 -15.41 8.32
CA ALA A 217 -2.92 -15.01 8.97
C ALA A 217 -2.93 -13.53 9.37
N ILE A 218 -3.40 -12.62 8.50
CA ILE A 218 -3.47 -11.17 8.79
C ILE A 218 -4.49 -10.87 9.89
N ASP A 219 -5.66 -11.48 9.83
CA ASP A 219 -6.74 -11.31 10.82
C ASP A 219 -6.26 -11.70 12.23
N ALA A 220 -5.44 -12.74 12.33
CA ALA A 220 -4.86 -13.22 13.59
C ALA A 220 -3.63 -12.41 14.06
N LEU A 221 -3.11 -11.44 13.30
CA LEU A 221 -1.94 -10.67 13.73
C LEU A 221 -2.30 -9.70 14.87
N PRO A 222 -1.43 -9.58 15.89
CA PRO A 222 -1.61 -8.58 16.95
C PRO A 222 -1.46 -7.16 16.39
N GLY A 223 -2.02 -6.19 17.10
CA GLY A 223 -1.95 -4.78 16.70
C GLY A 223 -2.90 -4.39 15.57
N GLY A 224 -3.86 -5.27 15.23
CA GLY A 224 -4.94 -4.91 14.31
C GLY A 224 -5.97 -3.95 14.94
N PRO A 225 -6.94 -3.46 14.15
CA PRO A 225 -7.23 -3.91 12.78
C PRO A 225 -6.14 -3.52 11.77
N HIS A 226 -5.84 -4.42 10.84
CA HIS A 226 -4.86 -4.18 9.78
C HIS A 226 -5.54 -3.63 8.53
N VAL A 227 -4.96 -2.60 7.91
CA VAL A 227 -5.52 -1.99 6.69
C VAL A 227 -4.98 -2.69 5.45
N CYS A 228 -5.88 -3.11 4.56
CA CYS A 228 -5.59 -3.54 3.20
C CYS A 228 -6.07 -2.47 2.22
N MET A 229 -5.13 -1.72 1.64
CA MET A 229 -5.40 -0.83 0.51
C MET A 229 -5.56 -1.66 -0.76
N VAL A 230 -6.69 -1.51 -1.46
CA VAL A 230 -6.99 -2.22 -2.70
C VAL A 230 -6.94 -1.24 -3.85
N HIS A 231 -5.86 -1.32 -4.63
CA HIS A 231 -5.64 -0.53 -5.82
C HIS A 231 -6.03 -1.33 -7.08
N PRO A 232 -6.64 -0.73 -8.11
CA PRO A 232 -6.94 -1.42 -9.35
C PRO A 232 -5.68 -1.83 -10.12
N THR A 233 -5.82 -2.88 -10.91
CA THR A 233 -4.79 -3.34 -11.86
C THR A 233 -5.43 -3.68 -13.19
N GLU A 234 -4.65 -4.11 -14.19
CA GLU A 234 -5.21 -4.59 -15.45
C GLU A 234 -6.19 -5.75 -15.23
N PRO A 235 -7.30 -5.80 -15.98
CA PRO A 235 -8.25 -6.91 -15.89
C PRO A 235 -7.61 -8.17 -16.48
N LEU A 236 -7.27 -9.11 -15.61
CA LEU A 236 -6.73 -10.41 -16.00
C LEU A 236 -7.83 -11.47 -15.88
N MET A 237 -7.98 -12.30 -16.90
CA MET A 237 -8.79 -13.51 -16.80
C MET A 237 -7.88 -14.71 -16.62
N ARG A 238 -8.30 -15.64 -15.76
CA ARG A 238 -7.61 -16.92 -15.58
C ARG A 238 -8.49 -18.05 -16.10
N ALA A 239 -8.05 -18.69 -17.17
CA ALA A 239 -8.72 -19.87 -17.72
C ALA A 239 -8.62 -21.07 -16.77
N ALA A 240 -9.52 -22.04 -16.94
CA ALA A 240 -9.58 -23.23 -16.08
C ALA A 240 -8.29 -24.07 -16.09
N ASN A 241 -7.53 -24.04 -17.19
CA ASN A 241 -6.23 -24.68 -17.33
C ASN A 241 -5.08 -23.89 -16.69
N GLY A 242 -5.37 -22.77 -16.02
CA GLY A 242 -4.40 -21.89 -15.37
C GLY A 242 -3.78 -20.82 -16.28
N THR A 243 -4.12 -20.77 -17.56
CA THR A 243 -3.62 -19.73 -18.48
C THR A 243 -4.16 -18.36 -18.09
N VAL A 244 -3.27 -17.36 -17.99
CA VAL A 244 -3.63 -15.96 -17.78
C VAL A 244 -3.82 -15.28 -19.13
N ILE A 245 -4.94 -14.56 -19.27
CA ILE A 245 -5.30 -13.78 -20.45
C ILE A 245 -5.24 -12.31 -20.04
N SER A 246 -4.24 -11.60 -20.55
CA SER A 246 -4.00 -10.17 -20.26
C SER A 246 -4.74 -9.21 -21.20
N THR A 247 -5.35 -9.73 -22.27
CA THR A 247 -6.16 -8.95 -23.23
C THR A 247 -7.65 -9.23 -23.01
N ALA A 248 -8.09 -9.23 -21.74
CA ALA A 248 -9.46 -9.59 -21.40
C ALA A 248 -10.50 -8.68 -22.05
N ASN A 249 -10.14 -7.40 -22.26
CA ASN A 249 -10.88 -6.50 -23.13
C ASN A 249 -10.13 -6.35 -24.48
N PRO A 250 -10.75 -6.71 -25.62
CA PRO A 250 -10.13 -6.57 -26.93
C PRO A 250 -10.11 -5.13 -27.45
N THR A 251 -10.78 -4.19 -26.78
CA THR A 251 -10.82 -2.78 -27.18
C THR A 251 -9.61 -2.04 -26.63
N LEU A 252 -8.89 -1.32 -27.50
CA LEU A 252 -7.73 -0.51 -27.09
C LEU A 252 -8.18 0.85 -26.57
N TYR A 253 -8.05 1.05 -25.27
CA TYR A 253 -8.14 2.35 -24.61
C TYR A 253 -7.24 2.34 -23.36
N ASN A 254 -7.05 3.51 -22.74
CA ASN A 254 -6.25 3.62 -21.52
C ASN A 254 -6.97 2.94 -20.35
N SER A 255 -6.42 1.83 -19.85
CA SER A 255 -7.01 1.03 -18.77
C SER A 255 -7.28 1.83 -17.50
N GLY A 256 -6.40 2.79 -17.18
CA GLY A 256 -6.58 3.67 -16.03
C GLY A 256 -7.84 4.52 -16.08
N LEU A 257 -8.36 4.83 -17.28
CA LEU A 257 -9.56 5.65 -17.46
C LEU A 257 -10.87 4.89 -17.29
N VAL A 258 -10.86 3.57 -17.51
CA VAL A 258 -12.09 2.78 -17.64
C VAL A 258 -11.98 1.48 -16.85
N GLU A 259 -11.03 0.61 -17.19
CA GLU A 259 -10.93 -0.72 -16.59
C GLU A 259 -10.72 -0.65 -15.08
N PHE A 260 -9.93 0.30 -14.59
CA PHE A 260 -9.62 0.41 -13.15
C PHE A 260 -10.89 0.59 -12.29
N TYR A 261 -11.87 1.36 -12.77
CA TYR A 261 -13.14 1.55 -12.06
C TYR A 261 -13.98 0.26 -12.04
N PHE A 262 -13.98 -0.50 -13.15
CA PHE A 262 -14.68 -1.79 -13.23
C PHE A 262 -13.97 -2.88 -12.42
N GLU A 263 -12.64 -2.88 -12.38
CA GLU A 263 -11.82 -3.78 -11.59
C GLU A 263 -12.06 -3.59 -10.09
N THR A 264 -12.08 -2.34 -9.61
CA THR A 264 -12.45 -2.03 -8.23
C THR A 264 -13.84 -2.56 -7.88
N ALA A 265 -14.82 -2.37 -8.78
CA ALA A 265 -16.17 -2.88 -8.58
C ALA A 265 -16.20 -4.42 -8.52
N ARG A 266 -15.45 -5.08 -9.41
CA ARG A 266 -15.36 -6.54 -9.47
C ARG A 266 -14.71 -7.12 -8.22
N ALA A 267 -13.61 -6.53 -7.75
CA ALA A 267 -12.95 -6.95 -6.51
C ALA A 267 -13.85 -6.80 -5.28
N LEU A 268 -14.60 -5.69 -5.17
CA LEU A 268 -15.58 -5.50 -4.10
C LEU A 268 -16.70 -6.55 -4.15
N MET A 269 -17.30 -6.77 -5.32
CA MET A 269 -18.34 -7.79 -5.50
C MET A 269 -17.83 -9.20 -5.18
N ASP A 270 -16.58 -9.51 -5.53
CA ASP A 270 -15.92 -10.78 -5.23
C ASP A 270 -15.68 -10.98 -3.73
N LEU A 271 -15.10 -9.98 -3.04
CA LEU A 271 -14.92 -9.98 -1.58
C LEU A 271 -16.25 -10.16 -0.83
N ILE A 272 -17.32 -9.54 -1.31
CA ILE A 272 -18.67 -9.66 -0.74
C ILE A 272 -19.25 -11.06 -1.02
N SER A 273 -19.25 -11.51 -2.27
CA SER A 273 -19.85 -12.80 -2.69
C SER A 273 -19.21 -13.99 -1.97
N THR A 274 -17.89 -13.94 -1.80
CA THR A 274 -17.09 -15.00 -1.17
C THR A 274 -17.12 -14.94 0.36
N ARG A 275 -17.78 -13.92 0.94
CA ARG A 275 -17.80 -13.61 2.38
C ARG A 275 -16.43 -13.27 2.97
N THR A 276 -15.40 -13.09 2.15
CA THR A 276 -14.07 -12.67 2.61
C THR A 276 -14.15 -11.34 3.36
N LEU A 277 -14.94 -10.39 2.86
CA LEU A 277 -15.15 -9.10 3.52
C LEU A 277 -15.73 -9.24 4.95
N THR A 278 -16.58 -10.25 5.18
CA THR A 278 -17.31 -10.42 6.45
C THR A 278 -16.64 -11.44 7.39
N ASN A 279 -15.90 -12.42 6.86
CA ASN A 279 -15.33 -13.52 7.65
C ASN A 279 -14.09 -13.10 8.46
N TYR A 280 -13.33 -12.12 7.98
CA TYR A 280 -12.11 -11.63 8.64
C TYR A 280 -12.37 -10.27 9.26
N THR A 281 -12.67 -10.24 10.57
CA THR A 281 -13.22 -9.08 11.28
C THR A 281 -12.17 -8.07 11.73
N ASN A 282 -10.89 -8.46 11.80
CA ASN A 282 -9.77 -7.63 12.21
C ASN A 282 -9.01 -7.01 11.00
N ILE A 283 -9.67 -6.94 9.84
CA ILE A 283 -9.16 -6.34 8.61
C ILE A 283 -10.09 -5.22 8.17
N ARG A 284 -9.49 -4.07 7.86
CA ARG A 284 -10.13 -2.92 7.23
C ARG A 284 -9.65 -2.78 5.80
N TYR A 285 -10.51 -2.26 4.93
CA TYR A 285 -10.20 -2.07 3.53
C TYR A 285 -10.20 -0.59 3.20
N SER A 286 -9.18 -0.13 2.47
CA SER A 286 -9.18 1.16 1.81
C SER A 286 -9.33 0.91 0.32
N ILE A 287 -10.37 1.45 -0.30
CA ILE A 287 -10.76 1.16 -1.68
C ILE A 287 -10.57 2.40 -2.52
N ALA A 288 -9.83 2.23 -3.60
CA ALA A 288 -9.54 3.30 -4.56
C ALA A 288 -10.78 3.92 -5.19
N HIS A 289 -10.68 5.22 -5.51
CA HIS A 289 -11.49 5.90 -6.51
C HIS A 289 -12.99 5.90 -6.19
N VAL A 290 -13.35 6.15 -4.92
CA VAL A 290 -14.74 6.20 -4.44
C VAL A 290 -15.50 4.88 -4.70
N GLY A 291 -14.77 3.75 -4.69
CA GLY A 291 -15.34 2.43 -4.97
C GLY A 291 -15.49 2.12 -6.46
N GLY A 292 -14.91 2.93 -7.35
CA GLY A 292 -14.94 2.70 -8.79
C GLY A 292 -16.37 2.70 -9.35
N ALA A 293 -16.71 1.68 -10.11
CA ALA A 293 -18.06 1.48 -10.65
C ALA A 293 -19.02 0.76 -9.66
N PHE A 294 -18.56 0.41 -8.45
CA PHE A 294 -19.35 -0.36 -7.49
C PHE A 294 -20.66 0.34 -7.09
N PRO A 295 -20.68 1.65 -6.76
CA PRO A 295 -21.92 2.31 -6.37
C PRO A 295 -23.04 2.08 -7.40
N SER A 296 -22.77 2.29 -8.69
CA SER A 296 -23.77 2.16 -9.75
C SER A 296 -24.34 0.75 -9.94
N ILE A 297 -23.61 -0.30 -9.54
CA ILE A 297 -24.04 -1.71 -9.70
C ILE A 297 -24.53 -2.34 -8.39
N ARG A 298 -24.27 -1.71 -7.23
CA ARG A 298 -24.51 -2.27 -5.88
C ARG A 298 -25.90 -2.87 -5.72
N ASP A 299 -26.93 -2.11 -6.04
CA ASP A 299 -28.32 -2.55 -5.86
C ASP A 299 -28.67 -3.77 -6.70
N ARG A 300 -28.23 -3.78 -7.96
CA ARG A 300 -28.46 -4.91 -8.87
C ARG A 300 -27.80 -6.18 -8.34
N PHE A 301 -26.64 -6.04 -7.71
CA PHE A 301 -25.86 -7.14 -7.16
C PHE A 301 -26.42 -7.63 -5.81
N LEU A 302 -26.72 -6.74 -4.87
CA LEU A 302 -27.07 -7.10 -3.49
C LEU A 302 -28.57 -7.39 -3.28
N LYS A 303 -29.47 -6.60 -3.85
CA LYS A 303 -30.91 -6.63 -3.48
C LYS A 303 -31.61 -7.96 -3.79
N ARG A 304 -31.03 -8.80 -4.66
CA ARG A 304 -31.55 -10.15 -4.94
C ARG A 304 -31.31 -11.14 -3.79
N ASN A 305 -30.39 -10.83 -2.87
CA ASN A 305 -30.05 -11.66 -1.71
C ASN A 305 -30.09 -10.81 -0.43
N PRO A 306 -31.26 -10.66 0.22
CA PRO A 306 -31.43 -9.79 1.39
C PRO A 306 -30.46 -10.10 2.54
N SER A 307 -30.14 -11.37 2.79
CA SER A 307 -29.20 -11.76 3.84
C SER A 307 -27.76 -11.36 3.51
N LEU A 308 -27.36 -11.40 2.24
CA LEU A 308 -26.06 -10.87 1.81
C LEU A 308 -26.04 -9.35 1.88
N ASP A 309 -27.12 -8.69 1.46
CA ASP A 309 -27.26 -7.23 1.46
C ASP A 309 -27.06 -6.63 2.86
N ILE A 310 -27.74 -7.18 3.88
CA ILE A 310 -27.60 -6.72 5.27
C ILE A 310 -26.13 -6.83 5.73
N LEU A 311 -25.52 -8.00 5.55
CA LEU A 311 -24.15 -8.26 6.00
C LEU A 311 -23.11 -7.43 5.22
N ALA A 312 -23.31 -7.27 3.91
CA ALA A 312 -22.44 -6.45 3.08
C ALA A 312 -22.57 -4.97 3.46
N THR A 313 -23.79 -4.47 3.66
CA THR A 313 -24.05 -3.07 4.03
C THR A 313 -23.40 -2.72 5.37
N GLU A 314 -23.51 -3.60 6.37
CA GLU A 314 -22.83 -3.40 7.65
C GLU A 314 -21.31 -3.31 7.47
N ALA A 315 -20.71 -4.24 6.72
CA ALA A 315 -19.26 -4.23 6.48
C ALA A 315 -18.80 -3.01 5.65
N LEU A 316 -19.54 -2.63 4.61
CA LEU A 316 -19.24 -1.46 3.77
C LEU A 316 -19.28 -0.15 4.58
N ASN A 317 -20.10 -0.10 5.63
CA ASN A 317 -20.28 1.09 6.47
C ASN A 317 -19.34 1.15 7.69
N THR A 318 -18.63 0.06 8.01
CA THR A 318 -17.83 -0.04 9.25
C THR A 318 -16.40 -0.54 9.04
N LYS A 319 -16.11 -1.16 7.89
CA LYS A 319 -14.81 -1.80 7.59
C LYS A 319 -14.19 -1.34 6.27
N VAL A 320 -14.91 -0.56 5.47
CA VAL A 320 -14.48 -0.19 4.12
C VAL A 320 -14.46 1.32 4.00
N TRP A 321 -13.27 1.90 3.86
CA TRP A 321 -13.07 3.29 3.52
C TRP A 321 -12.86 3.42 2.01
N TYR A 322 -13.25 4.55 1.47
CA TYR A 322 -13.11 4.88 0.07
C TYR A 322 -12.28 6.15 -0.03
N ASP A 323 -11.23 6.13 -0.85
CA ASP A 323 -10.48 7.35 -1.11
C ASP A 323 -11.11 8.17 -2.24
N SER A 324 -10.76 9.46 -2.28
CA SER A 324 -11.16 10.39 -3.33
C SER A 324 -10.18 10.45 -4.52
N ALA A 325 -9.33 9.46 -4.72
CA ALA A 325 -8.27 9.51 -5.73
C ALA A 325 -8.81 9.41 -7.18
N GLY A 326 -7.98 9.69 -8.19
CA GLY A 326 -8.30 9.67 -9.63
C GLY A 326 -8.59 11.08 -10.18
N PRO A 327 -9.12 11.27 -11.40
CA PRO A 327 -10.14 12.31 -11.54
C PRO A 327 -11.41 11.80 -10.84
N THR A 328 -11.51 11.96 -9.53
CA THR A 328 -12.78 11.82 -8.83
C THR A 328 -13.53 13.14 -8.83
N TYR A 329 -14.77 13.12 -9.31
CA TYR A 329 -15.64 14.28 -9.39
C TYR A 329 -16.74 14.24 -8.33
N PHE A 330 -17.34 15.41 -8.07
CA PHE A 330 -18.45 15.62 -7.15
C PHE A 330 -19.57 14.57 -7.27
N SER A 331 -19.96 14.20 -8.51
CA SER A 331 -21.04 13.23 -8.76
C SER A 331 -20.70 11.81 -8.28
N GLN A 332 -19.43 11.40 -8.31
CA GLN A 332 -19.01 10.09 -7.83
C GLN A 332 -19.09 10.03 -6.31
N VAL A 333 -18.62 11.08 -5.62
CA VAL A 333 -18.75 11.23 -4.16
C VAL A 333 -20.22 11.21 -3.76
N LYS A 334 -21.07 11.97 -4.45
CA LYS A 334 -22.52 11.99 -4.23
C LYS A 334 -23.14 10.60 -4.43
N GLY A 335 -22.71 9.87 -5.45
CA GLY A 335 -23.19 8.52 -5.74
C GLY A 335 -22.90 7.54 -4.60
N LEU A 336 -21.68 7.55 -4.05
CA LEU A 336 -21.30 6.71 -2.92
C LEU A 336 -22.10 7.05 -1.65
N LEU A 337 -22.23 8.34 -1.31
CA LEU A 337 -22.97 8.73 -0.11
C LEU A 337 -24.50 8.54 -0.25
N GLY A 338 -25.03 8.57 -1.47
CA GLY A 338 -26.44 8.26 -1.76
C GLY A 338 -26.84 6.82 -1.47
N TYR A 339 -25.87 5.97 -1.14
CA TYR A 339 -26.02 4.58 -0.74
C TYR A 339 -25.96 4.38 0.78
N ASP A 340 -26.13 5.46 1.55
CA ASP A 340 -26.04 5.51 3.01
C ASP A 340 -24.68 5.05 3.56
N VAL A 341 -23.62 5.16 2.74
CA VAL A 341 -22.24 5.04 3.20
C VAL A 341 -21.94 6.27 4.06
N PRO A 342 -21.52 6.11 5.33
CA PRO A 342 -21.21 7.24 6.19
C PRO A 342 -20.10 8.10 5.60
N ALA A 343 -20.20 9.42 5.75
CA ALA A 343 -19.12 10.33 5.37
C ALA A 343 -17.80 10.04 6.14
N SER A 344 -17.86 9.36 7.29
CA SER A 344 -16.69 8.88 8.03
C SER A 344 -15.91 7.78 7.31
N GLN A 345 -16.52 7.11 6.33
CA GLN A 345 -15.87 6.12 5.47
C GLN A 345 -15.21 6.74 4.22
N LEU A 346 -15.25 8.07 4.04
CA LEU A 346 -14.60 8.74 2.92
C LEU A 346 -13.28 9.36 3.40
N VAL A 347 -12.16 9.04 2.73
CA VAL A 347 -10.84 9.60 3.01
C VAL A 347 -10.28 10.34 1.80
N PHE A 348 -9.33 11.22 2.04
CA PHE A 348 -8.65 11.93 0.98
C PHE A 348 -7.58 11.08 0.28
N GLY A 349 -7.50 11.18 -1.05
CA GLY A 349 -6.48 10.54 -1.89
C GLY A 349 -6.17 11.35 -3.14
N SER A 350 -4.92 11.37 -3.60
CA SER A 350 -4.46 12.18 -4.75
C SER A 350 -4.25 11.43 -6.06
N ASP A 351 -3.89 10.15 -6.00
CA ASP A 351 -3.39 9.34 -7.13
C ASP A 351 -2.10 9.92 -7.78
N TRP A 352 -1.38 10.80 -7.08
CA TRP A 352 -0.12 11.35 -7.59
C TRP A 352 0.94 10.23 -7.65
N PRO A 353 1.85 10.20 -8.65
CA PRO A 353 2.00 11.10 -9.79
C PRO A 353 1.32 10.62 -11.09
N TYR A 354 0.50 9.56 -11.05
CA TYR A 354 -0.03 8.91 -12.26
C TYR A 354 -1.22 9.65 -12.87
N SER A 355 -1.85 10.56 -12.13
CA SER A 355 -2.92 11.37 -12.66
C SER A 355 -2.39 12.45 -13.62
N GLY A 356 -2.63 12.24 -14.92
CA GLY A 356 -2.71 13.33 -15.91
C GLY A 356 -3.95 14.22 -15.72
N PHE A 357 -4.68 14.03 -14.62
CA PHE A 357 -5.87 14.76 -14.21
C PHE A 357 -5.56 15.66 -13.02
N SER A 358 -6.29 16.77 -12.89
CA SER A 358 -6.05 17.73 -11.81
C SER A 358 -6.39 17.12 -10.46
N TYR A 359 -5.37 16.80 -9.65
CA TYR A 359 -5.49 16.58 -8.20
C TYR A 359 -6.44 17.59 -7.53
N ALA A 360 -6.35 18.86 -7.95
CA ALA A 360 -7.18 19.93 -7.41
C ALA A 360 -8.67 19.66 -7.66
N ALA A 361 -9.05 18.97 -8.74
CA ALA A 361 -10.44 18.61 -8.99
C ALA A 361 -11.00 17.68 -7.91
N SER A 362 -10.22 16.70 -7.44
CA SER A 362 -10.66 15.76 -6.40
C SER A 362 -10.74 16.41 -5.02
N ALA A 363 -9.76 17.24 -4.66
CA ALA A 363 -9.85 18.04 -3.44
C ALA A 363 -11.05 19.01 -3.49
N GLN A 364 -11.26 19.67 -4.64
CA GLN A 364 -12.34 20.62 -4.84
C GLN A 364 -13.72 19.94 -4.83
N ALA A 365 -13.83 18.71 -5.35
CA ALA A 365 -15.07 17.93 -5.31
C ALA A 365 -15.59 17.73 -3.87
N ILE A 366 -14.69 17.57 -2.89
CA ILE A 366 -15.04 17.49 -1.46
C ILE A 366 -15.42 18.87 -0.91
N VAL A 367 -14.65 19.92 -1.25
CA VAL A 367 -14.90 21.29 -0.80
C VAL A 367 -16.26 21.79 -1.28
N ASP A 368 -16.61 21.51 -2.53
CA ASP A 368 -17.86 21.96 -3.15
C ASP A 368 -19.07 21.08 -2.80
N ALA A 369 -18.86 19.94 -2.14
CA ALA A 369 -19.91 19.01 -1.72
C ALA A 369 -20.94 19.66 -0.77
N GLU A 370 -22.03 20.22 -1.29
CA GLU A 370 -23.08 20.85 -0.47
C GLU A 370 -23.80 19.86 0.45
N PHE A 371 -23.79 18.58 0.09
CA PHE A 371 -24.33 17.48 0.90
C PHE A 371 -23.40 17.04 2.04
N LEU A 372 -22.21 17.65 2.17
CA LEU A 372 -21.31 17.46 3.30
C LEU A 372 -21.29 18.71 4.18
N THR A 373 -21.41 18.50 5.50
CA THR A 373 -21.22 19.55 6.49
C THR A 373 -19.75 20.01 6.54
N ALA A 374 -19.51 21.21 7.08
CA ALA A 374 -18.15 21.72 7.28
C ALA A 374 -17.28 20.78 8.15
N THR A 375 -17.89 20.13 9.15
CA THR A 375 -17.20 19.15 10.01
C THR A 375 -16.81 17.90 9.21
N GLN A 376 -17.72 17.34 8.41
CA GLN A 376 -17.42 16.18 7.57
C GLN A 376 -16.32 16.48 6.54
N LYS A 377 -16.37 17.65 5.89
CA LYS A 377 -15.33 18.08 4.95
C LYS A 377 -13.95 18.10 5.60
N LYS A 378 -13.84 18.60 6.83
CA LYS A 378 -12.57 18.60 7.58
C LYS A 378 -12.14 17.18 7.94
N ALA A 379 -13.06 16.35 8.42
CA ALA A 379 -12.78 14.97 8.83
C ALA A 379 -12.24 14.11 7.66
N ILE A 380 -12.75 14.30 6.44
CA ILE A 380 -12.28 13.57 5.24
C ILE A 380 -10.79 13.80 4.97
N PHE A 381 -10.28 15.00 5.28
CA PHE A 381 -8.87 15.32 5.08
C PHE A 381 -7.95 14.80 6.19
N VAL A 382 -8.48 14.40 7.36
CA VAL A 382 -7.68 14.06 8.54
C VAL A 382 -8.35 12.95 9.37
N ASP A 383 -9.37 13.28 10.16
CA ASP A 383 -9.92 12.42 11.22
C ASP A 383 -10.36 11.03 10.72
N ASN A 384 -10.93 10.96 9.50
CA ASN A 384 -11.38 9.69 8.92
C ASN A 384 -10.20 8.76 8.60
N ALA A 385 -9.06 9.30 8.18
CA ALA A 385 -7.85 8.53 7.94
C ALA A 385 -7.24 8.03 9.26
N GLU A 386 -7.23 8.87 10.29
CA GLU A 386 -6.80 8.49 11.64
C GLU A 386 -7.66 7.36 12.23
N ASP A 387 -8.98 7.48 12.09
CA ASP A 387 -9.92 6.43 12.50
C ASP A 387 -9.64 5.13 11.75
N MET A 388 -9.54 5.17 10.41
CA MET A 388 -9.22 3.99 9.59
C MET A 388 -7.92 3.29 10.03
N LEU A 389 -6.89 4.07 10.34
CA LEU A 389 -5.56 3.59 10.73
C LEU A 389 -5.43 3.26 12.22
N CYS A 390 -6.46 3.52 13.04
CA CYS A 390 -6.38 3.46 14.50
C CYS A 390 -5.16 4.21 15.06
N THR A 391 -4.80 5.34 14.43
CA THR A 391 -3.56 6.08 14.73
C THR A 391 -3.85 7.56 14.77
N HIS A 392 -3.37 8.25 15.81
CA HIS A 392 -3.38 9.71 15.89
C HIS A 392 -2.01 10.27 15.50
N PHE A 393 -2.00 11.15 14.52
CA PHE A 393 -0.80 11.75 13.96
C PHE A 393 -0.48 13.14 14.53
N HIS A 394 -1.41 13.69 15.31
CA HIS A 394 -1.39 15.02 15.94
C HIS A 394 -0.42 15.15 17.12
#